data_AF-A0A9W8D140-F1
#
_entry.id   AF-A0A9W8D140-F1
#
_cell.length_a   1.000
_cell.length_b   1.000
_cell.length_c   1.000
_cell.angle_alpha   90.00
_cell.angle_beta   90.00
_cell.angle_gamma   90.00
#
_symmetry.space_group_name_H-M   'P 1'
#
loop_
_entity.id
_entity.type
_entity.pdbx_description
1 polymer ?
#
loop_
_entity_poly.entity_id
_entity_poly.type
_entity_poly.pdbx_seq_one_letter_code
_entity_poly.pdbx_strand_id
1 'polypeptide(L)'
;MRWRGVAALAALLLLELLGLGLFAKGFFPYKRNLPGFASWADQPADMGRPDLGAADTGAQGPPVAAQYGRLVLMVVDALRNDFVFGDKSAMEYTRGLLRAGRARGFTAKAQAPTVTMPRIKALMTGTVPSFLDAVLNIAESDTSSSLQHHDNLLWQLRTHGGKQINMFGDETWLRLFPGMFTRTDGTSSFFVTDTVEVDNNVTRHVQPELERDDWGAIVLHYLGLDHIGHLAGPDSALMGPKQREMDGV
;
A
#
# COMPACT_ATOMS: atom_id res chain seq x y z
N MET A 1 -17.96 -28.84 51.02
CA MET A 1 -16.73 -29.08 50.23
C MET A 1 -16.91 -28.75 48.74
N ARG A 2 -17.97 -29.21 48.06
CA ARG A 2 -18.22 -28.95 46.61
C ARG A 2 -18.34 -27.46 46.22
N TRP A 3 -19.01 -26.64 47.02
CA TRP A 3 -19.22 -25.21 46.75
C TRP A 3 -17.92 -24.37 46.72
N ARG A 4 -16.90 -24.77 47.51
CA ARG A 4 -15.60 -24.09 47.52
C ARG A 4 -14.82 -24.33 46.22
N GLY A 5 -14.93 -25.53 45.65
CA GLY A 5 -14.30 -25.85 44.36
C GLY A 5 -14.96 -25.11 43.19
N VAL A 6 -16.30 -25.04 43.18
CA VAL A 6 -17.04 -24.28 42.17
C VAL A 6 -16.71 -22.79 42.24
N ALA A 7 -16.66 -22.21 43.44
CA ALA A 7 -16.28 -20.80 43.62
C ALA A 7 -14.85 -20.52 43.16
N ALA A 8 -13.90 -21.42 43.43
CA ALA A 8 -12.52 -21.29 42.97
C ALA A 8 -12.40 -21.35 41.44
N LEU A 9 -13.11 -22.29 40.79
CA LEU A 9 -13.15 -22.39 39.34
C LEU A 9 -13.79 -21.15 38.69
N ALA A 10 -14.87 -20.63 39.27
CA ALA A 10 -15.49 -19.39 38.80
C ALA A 10 -14.55 -18.19 38.93
N ALA A 11 -13.78 -18.09 40.03
CA ALA A 11 -12.80 -17.04 40.22
C ALA A 11 -11.64 -17.13 39.22
N LEU A 12 -11.13 -18.34 38.93
CA LEU A 12 -10.09 -18.55 37.92
C LEU A 12 -10.59 -18.19 36.51
N LEU A 13 -11.81 -18.60 36.15
CA LEU A 13 -12.42 -18.22 34.88
C LEU A 13 -12.57 -16.69 34.76
N LEU A 14 -13.01 -16.01 35.83
CA LEU A 14 -13.11 -14.55 35.83
C LEU A 14 -11.73 -13.89 35.68
N LEU A 15 -10.70 -14.42 36.33
CA LEU A 15 -9.33 -13.91 36.20
C LEU A 15 -8.78 -14.13 34.78
N GLU A 16 -9.06 -15.28 34.17
CA GLU A 16 -8.69 -15.58 32.79
C GLU A 16 -9.41 -14.66 31.80
N LEU A 17 -10.73 -14.46 31.94
CA LEU A 17 -11.49 -13.53 31.11
C LEU A 17 -11.02 -12.07 31.29
N LEU A 18 -10.67 -11.67 32.51
CA LEU A 18 -10.10 -10.35 32.78
C LEU A 18 -8.72 -10.21 32.12
N GLY A 19 -7.85 -11.22 32.26
CA GLY A 19 -6.53 -11.27 31.65
C GLY A 19 -6.61 -11.21 30.13
N LEU A 20 -7.51 -11.99 29.53
CA LEU A 20 -7.80 -11.98 28.10
C LEU A 20 -8.32 -10.60 27.65
N GLY A 21 -9.20 -9.97 28.43
CA GLY A 21 -9.71 -8.62 28.15
C GLY A 21 -8.61 -7.55 28.20
N LEU A 22 -7.71 -7.62 29.18
CA LEU A 22 -6.55 -6.73 29.28
C LEU A 22 -5.56 -6.94 28.14
N PHE A 23 -5.27 -8.21 27.81
CA PHE A 23 -4.44 -8.57 26.66
C PHE A 23 -5.06 -8.04 25.37
N ALA A 24 -6.34 -8.29 25.12
CA ALA A 24 -7.02 -7.84 23.91
C ALA A 24 -7.01 -6.31 23.79
N LYS A 25 -7.27 -5.59 24.88
CA LYS A 25 -7.22 -4.12 24.92
C LYS A 25 -5.82 -3.57 24.62
N GLY A 26 -4.76 -4.21 25.13
CA GLY A 26 -3.38 -3.77 24.93
C GLY A 26 -2.79 -4.19 23.58
N PHE A 27 -3.10 -5.39 23.12
CA PHE A 27 -2.56 -6.00 21.89
C PHE A 27 -3.31 -5.56 20.63
N PHE A 28 -4.61 -5.27 20.73
CA PHE A 28 -5.43 -4.74 19.63
C PHE A 28 -5.87 -3.29 19.90
N PRO A 29 -4.94 -2.32 19.97
CA PRO A 29 -5.32 -0.93 20.15
C PRO A 29 -6.11 -0.44 18.94
N TYR A 30 -7.31 0.08 19.18
CA TYR A 30 -8.10 0.74 18.15
C TYR A 30 -7.39 2.02 17.72
N LYS A 31 -7.02 2.12 16.44
CA LYS A 31 -6.37 3.33 15.92
C LYS A 31 -7.37 4.48 15.84
N ARG A 32 -6.98 5.60 16.44
CA ARG A 32 -7.68 6.87 16.23
C ARG A 32 -7.17 7.46 14.93
N ASN A 33 -7.96 7.35 13.88
CA ASN A 33 -7.72 8.08 12.65
C ASN A 33 -8.18 9.53 12.86
N LEU A 34 -7.39 10.49 12.40
CA LEU A 34 -7.82 11.88 12.37
C LEU A 34 -8.91 12.02 11.30
N PRO A 35 -10.10 12.56 11.65
CA PRO A 35 -11.14 12.80 10.66
C PRO A 35 -10.79 14.02 9.79
N GLY A 36 -11.23 13.98 8.53
CA GLY A 36 -11.04 15.08 7.60
C GLY A 36 -9.90 14.84 6.61
N PHE A 37 -9.63 15.88 5.81
CA PHE A 37 -8.61 15.89 4.76
C PHE A 37 -7.65 17.04 5.01
N ALA A 38 -6.34 16.80 4.91
CA ALA A 38 -5.37 17.85 5.07
C ALA A 38 -5.52 18.92 3.98
N SER A 39 -5.21 20.15 4.36
CA SER A 39 -5.18 21.32 3.48
C SER A 39 -3.80 21.96 3.51
N TRP A 40 -3.58 22.95 2.64
CA TRP A 40 -2.37 23.76 2.67
C TRP A 40 -2.16 24.52 3.99
N ALA A 41 -3.23 24.75 4.77
CA ALA A 41 -3.13 25.36 6.10
C ALA A 41 -2.53 24.41 7.15
N ASP A 42 -2.56 23.10 6.89
CA ASP A 42 -2.03 22.05 7.78
C ASP A 42 -0.57 21.69 7.46
N GLN A 43 0.06 22.43 6.54
CA GLN A 43 1.43 22.16 6.11
C GLN A 43 2.42 22.36 7.26
N PRO A 44 3.31 21.38 7.54
CA PRO A 44 4.36 21.55 8.53
C PRO A 44 5.28 22.72 8.18
N ALA A 45 5.66 23.52 9.18
CA ALA A 45 6.46 24.76 9.00
C ALA A 45 7.88 24.51 8.43
N ASP A 46 8.37 23.27 8.52
CA ASP A 46 9.64 22.79 7.98
C ASP A 46 9.55 22.31 6.52
N MET A 47 8.35 22.00 6.03
CA MET A 47 8.14 21.47 4.68
C MET A 47 8.11 22.63 3.67
N GLY A 48 9.21 22.83 2.95
CA GLY A 48 9.38 23.92 1.97
C GLY A 48 10.63 24.78 2.14
N ARG A 49 11.47 24.48 3.14
CA ARG A 49 12.79 25.12 3.31
C ARG A 49 13.87 24.28 2.61
N PRO A 50 14.54 24.79 1.57
CA PRO A 50 15.73 24.14 1.00
C PRO A 50 16.91 24.12 1.99
N ASP A 51 16.89 25.00 2.99
CA ASP A 51 17.93 25.15 4.00
C ASP A 51 17.46 24.68 5.38
N LEU A 52 18.08 23.60 5.88
CA LEU A 52 18.02 23.12 7.26
C LEU A 52 18.71 24.10 8.24
N GLY A 53 18.35 25.39 8.22
CA GLY A 53 19.04 26.41 9.01
C GLY A 53 18.39 27.80 9.12
N ALA A 54 17.30 28.09 8.41
CA ALA A 54 16.61 29.38 8.57
C ALA A 54 15.72 29.38 9.82
N ALA A 55 15.65 30.53 10.52
CA ALA A 55 14.89 30.71 11.77
C ALA A 55 13.37 30.52 11.56
N ASP A 56 12.70 29.97 12.57
CA ASP A 56 11.28 29.65 12.58
C ASP A 56 10.42 30.93 12.68
N THR A 57 9.90 31.43 11.56
CA THR A 57 9.08 32.66 11.52
C THR A 57 7.57 32.39 11.59
N GLY A 58 7.12 31.14 11.74
CA GLY A 58 5.69 30.81 11.86
C GLY A 58 4.83 31.12 10.63
N ALA A 59 5.43 31.58 9.53
CA ALA A 59 4.72 31.86 8.28
C ALA A 59 4.67 30.60 7.41
N GLN A 60 3.45 30.14 7.11
CA GLN A 60 3.18 29.04 6.18
C GLN A 60 3.67 29.44 4.78
N GLY A 61 4.53 28.61 4.18
CA GLY A 61 5.02 28.85 2.83
C GLY A 61 3.90 28.70 1.78
N PRO A 62 4.03 29.33 0.59
CA PRO A 62 3.09 29.09 -0.50
C PRO A 62 3.12 27.61 -0.93
N PRO A 63 2.03 27.10 -1.54
CA PRO A 63 2.00 25.76 -2.11
C PRO A 63 3.22 25.52 -3.00
N VAL A 64 3.89 24.39 -2.80
CA VAL A 64 5.04 24.01 -3.65
C VAL A 64 4.53 23.76 -5.06
N ALA A 65 5.06 24.51 -6.03
CA ALA A 65 4.68 24.34 -7.42
C ALA A 65 5.02 22.92 -7.89
N ALA A 66 4.06 22.27 -8.56
CA ALA A 66 4.24 20.92 -9.09
C ALA A 66 5.36 20.90 -10.14
N GLN A 67 6.40 20.11 -9.90
CA GLN A 67 7.52 19.95 -10.84
C GLN A 67 7.17 18.99 -12.00
N TYR A 68 6.18 18.13 -11.79
CA TYR A 68 5.74 17.12 -12.74
C TYR A 68 4.23 17.21 -12.93
N GLY A 69 3.76 17.04 -14.17
CA GLY A 69 2.34 17.17 -14.51
C GLY A 69 1.54 15.86 -14.52
N ARG A 70 2.22 14.71 -14.37
CA ARG A 70 1.67 13.34 -14.41
C ARG A 70 2.48 12.41 -13.53
N LEU A 71 1.83 11.41 -12.94
CA LEU A 71 2.42 10.39 -12.07
C LEU A 71 1.98 8.98 -12.48
N VAL A 72 2.92 8.04 -12.60
CA VAL A 72 2.61 6.61 -12.67
C VAL A 72 3.05 5.96 -11.36
N LEU A 73 2.11 5.36 -10.64
CA LEU A 73 2.36 4.55 -9.45
C LEU A 73 2.26 3.07 -9.87
N MET A 74 3.41 2.47 -10.15
CA MET A 74 3.52 1.03 -10.39
C MET A 74 3.80 0.32 -9.07
N VAL A 75 2.91 -0.59 -8.70
CA VAL A 75 3.03 -1.47 -7.53
C VAL A 75 3.22 -2.88 -8.06
N VAL A 76 4.32 -3.51 -7.66
CA VAL A 76 4.57 -4.92 -7.96
C VAL A 76 4.51 -5.66 -6.63
N ASP A 77 3.48 -6.49 -6.45
CA ASP A 77 3.27 -7.18 -5.18
C ASP A 77 4.40 -8.19 -4.93
N ALA A 78 4.77 -8.32 -3.66
CA ALA A 78 5.91 -9.11 -3.19
C ALA A 78 7.26 -8.82 -3.88
N LEU A 79 7.48 -7.62 -4.43
CA LEU A 79 8.78 -7.22 -4.98
C LEU A 79 9.82 -7.06 -3.85
N ARG A 80 10.53 -8.15 -3.56
CA ARG A 80 11.59 -8.18 -2.54
C ARG A 80 12.80 -7.34 -2.98
N ASN A 81 13.52 -6.81 -1.99
CA ASN A 81 14.69 -5.97 -2.24
C ASN A 81 15.78 -6.66 -3.08
N ASP A 82 15.96 -7.98 -2.92
CA ASP A 82 17.00 -8.74 -3.59
C ASP A 82 16.66 -9.02 -5.07
N PHE A 83 15.40 -8.89 -5.46
CA PHE A 83 14.97 -8.97 -6.87
C PHE A 83 15.39 -7.75 -7.68
N VAL A 84 15.76 -6.64 -7.03
CA VAL A 84 16.25 -5.42 -7.70
C VAL A 84 17.72 -5.18 -7.38
N PHE A 85 18.10 -5.26 -6.11
CA PHE A 85 19.45 -4.92 -5.64
C PHE A 85 20.40 -6.11 -5.57
N GLY A 86 19.88 -7.34 -5.55
CA GLY A 86 20.69 -8.54 -5.40
C GLY A 86 21.51 -8.88 -6.64
N ASP A 87 22.58 -9.65 -6.45
CA ASP A 87 23.49 -10.04 -7.55
C ASP A 87 22.81 -10.93 -8.59
N LYS A 88 21.82 -11.73 -8.17
CA LYS A 88 21.04 -12.65 -9.01
C LYS A 88 19.75 -12.01 -9.59
N SER A 89 19.54 -10.71 -9.38
CA SER A 89 18.40 -9.99 -9.95
C SER A 89 18.38 -10.14 -11.46
N ALA A 90 17.20 -10.39 -12.03
CA ALA A 90 16.98 -10.37 -13.48
C ALA A 90 16.41 -9.04 -14.01
N MET A 91 16.28 -8.02 -13.15
CA MET A 91 15.80 -6.67 -13.49
C MET A 91 16.94 -5.74 -13.98
N GLU A 92 17.55 -6.08 -15.11
CA GLU A 92 18.75 -5.38 -15.60
C GLU A 92 18.48 -3.94 -16.08
N TYR A 93 17.30 -3.63 -16.64
CA TYR A 93 16.93 -2.28 -17.02
C TYR A 93 16.83 -1.37 -15.80
N THR A 94 16.07 -1.79 -14.79
CA THR A 94 15.92 -1.06 -13.52
C THR A 94 17.28 -0.86 -12.84
N ARG A 95 18.12 -1.90 -12.79
CA ARG A 95 19.49 -1.80 -12.26
C ARG A 95 20.35 -0.84 -13.07
N GLY A 96 20.20 -0.83 -14.40
CA GLY A 96 20.86 0.12 -15.29
C GLY A 96 20.52 1.57 -14.95
N LEU A 97 19.24 1.87 -14.70
CA LEU A 97 18.79 3.20 -14.27
C LEU A 97 19.39 3.62 -12.92
N LEU A 98 19.44 2.70 -11.96
CA LEU A 98 20.04 2.93 -10.65
C LEU A 98 21.55 3.22 -10.75
N ARG A 99 22.29 2.39 -11.51
CA ARG A 99 23.74 2.56 -11.72
C ARG A 99 24.09 3.85 -12.46
N ALA A 100 23.25 4.26 -13.42
CA ALA A 100 23.41 5.49 -14.16
C ALA A 100 22.97 6.76 -13.38
N GLY A 101 22.47 6.62 -12.15
CA GLY A 101 21.97 7.73 -11.34
C GLY A 101 20.66 8.35 -11.88
N ARG A 102 19.96 7.65 -12.78
CA ARG A 102 18.68 8.06 -13.37
C ARG A 102 17.46 7.61 -12.55
N ALA A 103 17.69 6.77 -11.54
CA ALA A 103 16.70 6.35 -10.56
C ALA A 103 17.30 6.39 -9.14
N ARG A 104 16.42 6.43 -8.13
CA ARG A 104 16.78 6.33 -6.72
C ARG A 104 16.09 5.12 -6.12
N GLY A 105 16.86 4.25 -5.48
CA GLY A 105 16.37 3.03 -4.83
C GLY A 105 16.29 3.20 -3.32
N PHE A 106 15.21 2.69 -2.72
CA PHE A 106 15.03 2.63 -1.27
C PHE A 106 14.53 1.25 -0.89
N THR A 107 14.92 0.76 0.30
CA THR A 107 14.39 -0.47 0.87
C THR A 107 13.44 -0.14 2.01
N ALA A 108 12.14 -0.39 1.80
CA ALA A 108 11.14 -0.30 2.85
C ALA A 108 11.12 -1.61 3.66
N LYS A 109 11.17 -1.51 5.00
CA LYS A 109 11.04 -2.67 5.89
C LYS A 109 9.58 -2.91 6.24
N ALA A 110 8.99 -3.97 5.71
CA ALA A 110 7.64 -4.40 6.08
C ALA A 110 7.71 -5.33 7.31
N GLN A 111 7.11 -4.92 8.42
CA GLN A 111 6.93 -5.79 9.60
C GLN A 111 5.80 -6.81 9.38
N ALA A 112 5.81 -7.94 10.08
CA ALA A 112 4.67 -8.85 10.04
C ALA A 112 3.41 -8.16 10.63
N PRO A 113 2.19 -8.44 10.11
CA PRO A 113 1.88 -9.28 8.96
C PRO A 113 2.08 -8.54 7.63
N THR A 114 2.60 -9.24 6.62
CA THR A 114 2.88 -8.71 5.29
C THR A 114 1.72 -9.01 4.34
N VAL A 115 0.55 -8.43 4.61
CA VAL A 115 -0.65 -8.58 3.78
C VAL A 115 -0.82 -7.34 2.89
N THR A 116 -1.22 -7.54 1.64
CA THR A 116 -1.32 -6.51 0.59
C THR A 116 -2.20 -5.33 0.99
N MET A 117 -3.47 -5.57 1.36
CA MET A 117 -4.42 -4.49 1.64
C MET A 117 -3.97 -3.54 2.79
N PRO A 118 -3.58 -4.01 3.99
CA PRO A 118 -3.05 -3.14 5.03
C PRO A 118 -1.81 -2.33 4.60
N ARG A 119 -1.02 -2.86 3.66
CA ARG A 119 0.19 -2.19 3.15
C ARG A 119 -0.16 -1.10 2.15
N ILE A 120 -1.10 -1.33 1.24
CA ILE A 120 -1.62 -0.29 0.35
C ILE A 120 -2.23 0.85 1.17
N LYS A 121 -3.04 0.50 2.18
CA LYS A 121 -3.63 1.48 3.10
C LYS A 121 -2.57 2.33 3.79
N ALA A 122 -1.53 1.72 4.35
CA ALA A 122 -0.42 2.43 4.97
C ALA A 122 0.36 3.30 3.99
N LEU A 123 0.65 2.80 2.79
CA LEU A 123 1.38 3.54 1.75
C LEU A 123 0.63 4.80 1.32
N MET A 124 -0.69 4.71 1.16
CA MET A 124 -1.50 5.84 0.69
C MET A 124 -1.86 6.84 1.78
N THR A 125 -1.89 6.44 3.05
CA THR A 125 -2.30 7.30 4.18
C THR A 125 -1.12 7.78 5.04
N GLY A 126 0.07 7.20 4.88
CA GLY A 126 1.21 7.43 5.77
C GLY A 126 1.02 6.84 7.18
N THR A 127 -0.01 6.03 7.40
CA THR A 127 -0.26 5.39 8.69
C THR A 127 0.56 4.11 8.84
N VAL A 128 0.87 3.73 10.08
CA VAL A 128 1.42 2.40 10.37
C VAL A 128 0.29 1.38 10.12
N PRO A 129 0.51 0.19 9.54
CA PRO A 129 -0.51 -0.88 9.53
C PRO A 129 -0.77 -1.44 10.94
N SER A 130 -1.97 -1.91 11.27
CA SER A 130 -2.20 -2.68 12.53
C SER A 130 -2.41 -4.16 12.25
N PHE A 131 -2.07 -5.00 13.23
CA PHE A 131 -2.42 -6.43 13.17
C PHE A 131 -3.94 -6.63 13.08
N LEU A 132 -4.72 -5.74 13.70
CA LEU A 132 -6.19 -5.74 13.59
C LEU A 132 -6.65 -5.50 12.14
N ASP A 133 -6.01 -4.59 11.39
CA ASP A 133 -6.33 -4.37 9.96
C ASP A 133 -6.14 -5.66 9.15
N ALA A 134 -5.13 -6.47 9.48
CA ALA A 134 -4.89 -7.74 8.79
C ALA A 134 -5.92 -8.83 9.15
N VAL A 135 -6.33 -8.89 10.42
CA VAL A 135 -7.38 -9.83 10.86
C VAL A 135 -8.74 -9.41 10.31
N LEU A 136 -9.07 -8.12 10.33
CA LEU A 136 -10.29 -7.58 9.73
C LEU A 136 -10.33 -7.81 8.22
N ASN A 137 -9.20 -7.72 7.51
CA ASN A 137 -9.16 -8.08 6.08
C ASN A 137 -9.64 -9.53 5.83
N ILE A 138 -9.36 -10.46 6.74
CA ILE A 138 -9.86 -11.85 6.64
C ILE A 138 -11.36 -11.94 7.00
N ALA A 139 -11.83 -11.08 7.90
CA ALA A 139 -13.17 -11.17 8.49
C ALA A 139 -14.22 -10.26 7.84
N GLU A 140 -13.84 -9.28 7.02
CA GLU A 140 -14.74 -8.23 6.56
C GLU A 140 -15.51 -8.57 5.29
N SER A 141 -16.80 -8.23 5.32
CA SER A 141 -17.63 -7.93 4.17
C SER A 141 -17.47 -6.45 3.77
N ASP A 142 -16.60 -6.21 2.78
CA ASP A 142 -16.48 -5.09 1.83
C ASP A 142 -16.54 -3.60 2.27
N THR A 143 -16.90 -3.20 3.51
CA THR A 143 -17.17 -1.76 3.80
C THR A 143 -16.38 -1.09 4.92
N SER A 144 -15.87 -1.79 5.93
CA SER A 144 -15.13 -1.12 7.03
C SER A 144 -13.65 -0.84 6.74
N SER A 145 -13.09 -1.45 5.68
CA SER A 145 -11.73 -1.14 5.20
C SER A 145 -11.64 0.07 4.25
N SER A 146 -12.78 0.63 3.82
CA SER A 146 -12.82 1.79 2.91
C SER A 146 -12.11 3.02 3.48
N LEU A 147 -11.39 3.74 2.63
CA LEU A 147 -10.69 4.99 2.94
C LEU A 147 -11.45 6.25 2.49
N GLN A 148 -12.75 6.13 2.18
CA GLN A 148 -13.56 7.26 1.71
C GLN A 148 -13.54 8.50 2.62
N HIS A 149 -13.36 8.31 3.92
CA HIS A 149 -13.35 9.39 4.92
C HIS A 149 -11.97 9.60 5.56
N HIS A 150 -10.92 9.08 4.93
CA HIS A 150 -9.55 9.17 5.40
C HIS A 150 -8.70 9.92 4.38
N ASP A 151 -7.93 10.88 4.88
CA ASP A 151 -6.96 11.55 4.04
C ASP A 151 -5.94 10.57 3.47
N ASN A 152 -5.65 10.71 2.18
CA ASN A 152 -4.76 9.83 1.46
C ASN A 152 -4.23 10.52 0.20
N LEU A 153 -3.11 10.01 -0.31
CA LEU A 153 -2.41 10.55 -1.47
C LEU A 153 -3.32 10.67 -2.70
N LEU A 154 -4.17 9.68 -2.97
CA LEU A 154 -5.05 9.71 -4.16
C LEU A 154 -6.12 10.80 -4.04
N TRP A 155 -6.69 11.00 -2.85
CA TRP A 155 -7.61 12.10 -2.60
C TRP A 155 -6.93 13.45 -2.83
N GLN A 156 -5.74 13.65 -2.27
CA GLN A 156 -4.96 14.89 -2.45
C GLN A 156 -4.62 15.15 -3.92
N LEU A 157 -4.21 14.11 -4.66
CA LEU A 157 -3.94 14.21 -6.10
C LEU A 157 -5.18 14.56 -6.90
N ARG A 158 -6.34 13.98 -6.59
CA ARG A 158 -7.59 14.24 -7.31
C ARG A 158 -8.11 15.65 -7.02
N THR A 159 -8.13 16.04 -5.75
CA THR A 159 -8.68 17.33 -5.31
C THR A 159 -7.84 18.50 -5.78
N HIS A 160 -6.51 18.39 -5.75
CA HIS A 160 -5.62 19.50 -6.07
C HIS A 160 -4.99 19.43 -7.47
N GLY A 161 -4.91 18.24 -8.08
CA GLY A 161 -4.33 18.05 -9.41
C GLY A 161 -5.30 18.34 -10.56
N GLY A 162 -6.61 18.32 -10.30
CA GLY A 162 -7.65 18.65 -11.29
C GLY A 162 -7.73 17.70 -12.48
N LYS A 163 -7.10 16.53 -12.41
CA LYS A 163 -7.07 15.51 -13.48
C LYS A 163 -7.55 14.16 -12.97
N GLN A 164 -7.89 13.28 -13.91
CA GLN A 164 -8.40 11.95 -13.61
C GLN A 164 -7.31 11.08 -12.98
N ILE A 165 -7.73 10.15 -12.12
CA ILE A 165 -6.90 9.06 -11.62
C ILE A 165 -7.47 7.76 -12.19
N ASN A 166 -6.62 6.93 -12.79
CA ASN A 166 -7.00 5.63 -13.34
C ASN A 166 -6.29 4.51 -12.58
N MET A 167 -6.89 3.32 -12.54
CA MET A 167 -6.33 2.18 -11.81
C MET A 167 -6.53 0.87 -12.57
N PHE A 168 -5.47 0.08 -12.71
CA PHE A 168 -5.51 -1.22 -13.37
C PHE A 168 -4.74 -2.24 -12.54
N GLY A 169 -5.33 -3.41 -12.29
CA GLY A 169 -4.72 -4.48 -11.48
C GLY A 169 -5.59 -4.91 -10.31
N ASP A 170 -4.98 -5.32 -9.20
CA ASP A 170 -5.69 -5.91 -8.04
C ASP A 170 -6.93 -5.11 -7.59
N GLU A 171 -8.10 -5.76 -7.58
CA GLU A 171 -9.38 -5.20 -7.15
C GLU A 171 -9.39 -4.62 -5.73
N THR A 172 -8.39 -4.96 -4.89
CA THR A 172 -8.17 -4.36 -3.57
C THR A 172 -8.20 -2.82 -3.59
N TRP A 173 -7.69 -2.17 -4.65
CA TRP A 173 -7.76 -0.72 -4.77
C TRP A 173 -9.20 -0.21 -4.90
N LEU A 174 -10.07 -0.92 -5.61
CA LEU A 174 -11.48 -0.53 -5.79
C LEU A 174 -12.25 -0.63 -4.46
N ARG A 175 -11.92 -1.63 -3.63
CA ARG A 175 -12.45 -1.78 -2.28
C ARG A 175 -11.97 -0.69 -1.32
N LEU A 176 -10.67 -0.35 -1.37
CA LEU A 176 -10.08 0.67 -0.50
C LEU A 176 -10.48 2.10 -0.88
N PHE A 177 -10.63 2.38 -2.17
CA PHE A 177 -10.88 3.74 -2.70
C PHE A 177 -12.15 3.82 -3.58
N PRO A 178 -13.33 3.45 -3.07
CA PRO A 178 -14.55 3.41 -3.87
C PRO A 178 -14.92 4.80 -4.39
N GLY A 179 -15.10 4.88 -5.71
CA GLY A 179 -15.41 6.12 -6.43
C GLY A 179 -14.21 7.04 -6.70
N MET A 180 -12.98 6.63 -6.36
CA MET A 180 -11.77 7.45 -6.55
C MET A 180 -11.32 7.53 -8.02
N PHE A 181 -11.47 6.42 -8.75
CA PHE A 181 -10.90 6.25 -10.07
C PHE A 181 -11.92 6.54 -11.17
N THR A 182 -11.45 7.06 -12.32
CA THR A 182 -12.30 7.38 -13.48
C THR A 182 -12.35 6.22 -14.48
N ARG A 183 -11.19 5.67 -14.85
CA ARG A 183 -11.10 4.42 -15.61
C ARG A 183 -10.45 3.35 -14.76
N THR A 184 -11.06 2.17 -14.74
CA THR A 184 -10.58 1.05 -13.95
C THR A 184 -10.77 -0.29 -14.61
N ASP A 185 -9.83 -1.19 -14.38
CA ASP A 185 -10.00 -2.62 -14.65
C ASP A 185 -9.37 -3.44 -13.51
N GLY A 186 -10.23 -4.12 -12.75
CA GLY A 186 -9.87 -4.86 -11.55
C GLY A 186 -9.63 -6.34 -11.84
N THR A 187 -8.50 -6.87 -11.39
CA THR A 187 -8.18 -8.31 -11.46
C THR A 187 -8.36 -8.95 -10.09
N SER A 188 -8.93 -10.16 -10.06
CA SER A 188 -9.08 -10.91 -8.82
C SER A 188 -7.74 -11.48 -8.34
N SER A 189 -7.39 -11.19 -7.08
CA SER A 189 -6.19 -11.65 -6.40
C SER A 189 -6.30 -13.08 -5.84
N PHE A 190 -7.47 -13.74 -5.96
CA PHE A 190 -7.69 -15.08 -5.39
C PHE A 190 -7.24 -16.25 -6.28
N PHE A 191 -6.97 -16.01 -7.57
CA PHE A 191 -6.55 -17.06 -8.51
C PHE A 191 -5.02 -17.15 -8.63
N VAL A 192 -4.39 -17.62 -7.55
CA VAL A 192 -2.92 -17.68 -7.38
C VAL A 192 -2.20 -18.53 -8.44
N THR A 193 -2.90 -19.42 -9.15
CA THR A 193 -2.32 -20.24 -10.22
C THR A 193 -2.06 -19.46 -11.51
N ASP A 194 -2.74 -18.34 -11.71
CA ASP A 194 -2.48 -17.47 -12.85
C ASP A 194 -1.36 -16.50 -12.51
N THR A 195 -0.21 -16.71 -13.13
CA THR A 195 0.97 -15.87 -12.92
C THR A 195 1.22 -14.94 -14.08
N VAL A 196 0.48 -15.00 -15.20
CA VAL A 196 0.82 -14.30 -16.44
C VAL A 196 -0.35 -13.48 -16.97
N GLU A 197 -1.54 -14.07 -17.03
CA GLU A 197 -2.72 -13.38 -17.55
C GLU A 197 -3.14 -12.23 -16.62
N VAL A 198 -3.01 -12.40 -15.30
CA VAL A 198 -3.21 -11.34 -14.30
C VAL A 198 -2.37 -10.08 -14.58
N ASP A 199 -1.11 -10.25 -14.97
CA ASP A 199 -0.21 -9.13 -15.25
C ASP A 199 -0.45 -8.56 -16.66
N ASN A 200 -0.70 -9.43 -17.66
CA ASN A 200 -1.12 -9.00 -18.99
C ASN A 200 -2.40 -8.15 -18.95
N ASN A 201 -3.30 -8.45 -18.00
CA ASN A 201 -4.51 -7.68 -17.79
C ASN A 201 -4.24 -6.23 -17.39
N VAL A 202 -3.12 -5.99 -16.72
CA VAL A 202 -2.64 -4.64 -16.39
C VAL A 202 -1.88 -4.05 -17.58
N THR A 203 -0.92 -4.79 -18.14
CA THR A 203 -0.01 -4.29 -19.18
C THR A 203 -0.74 -3.80 -20.44
N ARG A 204 -1.85 -4.44 -20.83
CA ARG A 204 -2.63 -4.02 -22.02
C ARG A 204 -3.15 -2.57 -21.95
N HIS A 205 -3.24 -1.99 -20.75
CA HIS A 205 -3.73 -0.62 -20.55
C HIS A 205 -2.61 0.42 -20.55
N VAL A 206 -1.34 0.00 -20.39
CA VAL A 206 -0.21 0.92 -20.22
C VAL A 206 -0.08 1.86 -21.43
N GLN A 207 0.13 1.32 -22.62
CA GLN A 207 0.31 2.16 -23.81
C GLN A 207 -0.94 3.01 -24.14
N PRO A 208 -2.16 2.44 -24.20
CA PRO A 208 -3.36 3.23 -24.48
C PRO A 208 -3.61 4.37 -23.50
N GLU A 209 -3.27 4.21 -22.21
CA GLU A 209 -3.44 5.29 -21.23
C GLU A 209 -2.32 6.33 -21.32
N LEU A 210 -1.07 5.92 -21.55
CA LEU A 210 0.06 6.86 -21.70
C LEU A 210 -0.10 7.79 -22.91
N GLU A 211 -0.78 7.34 -23.96
CA GLU A 211 -1.10 8.14 -25.16
C GLU A 211 -2.22 9.17 -24.92
N ARG A 212 -2.90 9.13 -23.77
CA ARG A 212 -3.96 10.07 -23.41
C ARG A 212 -3.45 11.23 -22.55
N ASP A 213 -4.17 12.34 -22.61
CA ASP A 213 -3.80 13.57 -21.90
C ASP A 213 -4.70 13.95 -20.72
N ASP A 214 -5.78 13.18 -20.49
CA ASP A 214 -6.86 13.48 -19.54
C ASP A 214 -6.60 13.01 -18.10
N TRP A 215 -5.48 12.33 -17.85
CA TRP A 215 -5.11 11.79 -16.53
C TRP A 215 -3.96 12.57 -15.88
N GLY A 216 -3.97 12.58 -14.54
CA GLY A 216 -2.92 13.13 -13.68
C GLY A 216 -2.18 12.04 -12.92
N ALA A 217 -2.83 10.93 -12.59
CA ALA A 217 -2.17 9.75 -12.03
C ALA A 217 -2.73 8.44 -12.60
N ILE A 218 -1.86 7.45 -12.76
CA ILE A 218 -2.22 6.06 -13.10
C ILE A 218 -1.66 5.15 -12.01
N VAL A 219 -2.49 4.25 -11.48
CA VAL A 219 -2.08 3.17 -10.58
C VAL A 219 -2.06 1.86 -11.38
N LEU A 220 -0.93 1.17 -11.38
CA LEU A 220 -0.76 -0.15 -12.00
C LEU A 220 -0.36 -1.13 -10.90
N HIS A 221 -1.11 -2.20 -10.69
CA HIS A 221 -0.81 -3.18 -9.64
C HIS A 221 -0.65 -4.59 -10.19
N TYR A 222 0.58 -5.06 -10.24
CA TYR A 222 0.99 -6.38 -10.73
C TYR A 222 1.09 -7.40 -9.60
N LEU A 223 0.59 -8.61 -9.83
CA LEU A 223 0.48 -9.68 -8.82
C LEU A 223 1.37 -10.90 -9.13
N GLY A 224 1.91 -11.02 -10.35
CA GLY A 224 2.57 -12.25 -10.79
C GLY A 224 3.77 -12.69 -9.94
N LEU A 225 4.55 -11.78 -9.36
CA LEU A 225 5.64 -12.14 -8.44
C LEU A 225 5.11 -12.76 -7.13
N ASP A 226 4.07 -12.17 -6.55
CA ASP A 226 3.42 -12.69 -5.34
C ASP A 226 2.80 -14.06 -5.58
N HIS A 227 2.09 -14.22 -6.70
CA HIS A 227 1.49 -15.49 -7.10
C HIS A 227 2.55 -16.61 -7.26
N ILE A 228 3.68 -16.33 -7.90
CA ILE A 228 4.80 -17.29 -7.99
C ILE A 228 5.37 -17.59 -6.59
N GLY A 229 5.52 -16.57 -5.75
CA GLY A 229 5.99 -16.70 -4.38
C GLY A 229 5.12 -17.65 -3.56
N HIS A 230 3.80 -17.55 -3.68
CA HIS A 230 2.84 -18.46 -3.04
C HIS A 230 2.84 -19.87 -3.65
N LEU A 231 2.97 -19.99 -4.98
CA LEU A 231 2.90 -21.27 -5.69
C LEU A 231 4.16 -22.13 -5.50
N ALA A 232 5.34 -21.52 -5.62
CA ALA A 232 6.61 -22.23 -5.75
C ALA A 232 7.75 -21.64 -4.90
N GLY A 233 7.50 -20.54 -4.18
CA GLY A 233 8.48 -19.88 -3.35
C GLY A 233 9.40 -18.91 -4.10
N PRO A 234 10.19 -18.12 -3.35
CA PRO A 234 10.99 -17.03 -3.90
C PRO A 234 12.19 -17.48 -4.76
N ASP A 235 12.70 -18.70 -4.52
CA ASP A 235 13.83 -19.28 -5.25
C ASP A 235 13.38 -20.13 -6.46
N SER A 236 12.09 -20.05 -6.83
CA SER A 236 11.53 -20.75 -7.98
C SER A 236 12.23 -20.35 -9.29
N ALA A 237 12.40 -21.32 -10.20
CA ALA A 237 12.91 -21.06 -11.54
C ALA A 237 12.03 -20.10 -12.35
N LEU A 238 10.75 -19.92 -11.95
CA LEU A 238 9.81 -18.98 -12.56
C LEU A 238 10.07 -17.52 -12.16
N MET A 239 10.81 -17.28 -11.08
CA MET A 239 11.01 -15.94 -10.54
C MET A 239 11.87 -15.06 -11.45
N GLY A 240 12.92 -15.63 -12.05
CA GLY A 240 13.79 -14.91 -13.00
C GLY A 240 13.05 -14.44 -14.27
N PRO A 241 12.31 -15.32 -14.97
CA PRO A 241 11.43 -14.91 -16.08
C PRO A 241 10.42 -13.82 -15.69
N LYS A 242 9.75 -13.97 -14.54
CA LYS A 242 8.77 -12.96 -14.09
C LYS A 242 9.42 -11.62 -13.74
N GLN A 243 10.60 -11.60 -13.14
CA GLN A 243 11.37 -10.36 -12.94
C GLN A 243 11.68 -9.67 -14.27
N ARG A 244 12.06 -10.41 -15.31
CA ARG A 244 12.31 -9.83 -16.65
C ARG A 244 11.06 -9.27 -17.30
N GLU A 245 9.92 -9.91 -17.09
CA GLU A 245 8.64 -9.40 -17.54
C GLU A 245 8.34 -8.04 -16.89
N MET A 246 8.44 -7.95 -15.56
CA MET A 246 8.19 -6.71 -14.82
C MET A 246 9.21 -5.60 -15.16
N ASP A 247 10.46 -5.96 -15.45
CA ASP A 247 11.52 -5.02 -15.85
C ASP A 247 11.35 -4.50 -17.29
N GLY A 248 10.52 -5.16 -18.10
CA GLY A 248 10.23 -4.80 -19.48
C GLY A 248 8.95 -3.98 -19.69
N VAL A 249 8.16 -3.76 -18.63
CA VAL A 249 6.98 -2.88 -18.60
C VAL A 249 7.43 -1.42 -18.49
#